data_AF-F4KPT7-F1
#
_entry.id   AF-F4KPT7-F1
#
_cell.length_a   1.000
_cell.length_b   1.000
_cell.length_c   1.000
_cell.angle_alpha   90.00
_cell.angle_beta   90.00
_cell.angle_gamma   90.00
#
_symmetry.space_group_name_H-M   'P 1'
#
loop_
_entity.id
_entity.type
_entity.pdbx_description
1 polymer ?
#
loop_
_entity_poly.entity_id
_entity_poly.type
_entity_poly.pdbx_seq_one_letter_code
_entity_poly.pdbx_strand_id
1 'polypeptide(L)'
;MKKLSFTQGLLFALFFCAASQPLHAVQFVRLSLAEAKVRAAQLQRPLFVNFHANWCLPCQWMDNNTFLDPNVSDYLSLNYLAVKIDVDEVQGYADKEACGVKFLPSMLVFNASGIVVVRYEETLDAGQLLTLLQRYNTPENRVAQRPLVMNVNHISSPVQENIAPNLSADADDDPAKLDAQRRRLNLPTPPPPGSPGIRKLGVQLGVFSSYEQVIQQVQFFEKKFNKPVNISSRLYNGQTYYHLIAGPFDTPAQMQTYLNALQREGLKSLVVLM
;
A
#
# COMPACT_ATOMS: atom_id res chain seq x y z
N MET A 1 -70.17 15.63 -33.82
CA MET A 1 -68.78 16.14 -33.85
C MET A 1 -68.14 15.80 -32.50
N LYS A 2 -67.36 14.71 -32.43
CA LYS A 2 -66.72 14.24 -31.18
C LYS A 2 -65.32 14.86 -31.09
N LYS A 3 -65.05 15.61 -30.02
CA LYS A 3 -63.74 16.26 -29.78
C LYS A 3 -62.73 15.18 -29.42
N LEU A 4 -61.74 14.99 -30.29
CA LEU A 4 -60.60 14.10 -30.08
C LEU A 4 -59.62 14.80 -29.12
N SER A 5 -59.49 14.28 -27.89
CA SER A 5 -58.60 14.86 -26.88
C SER A 5 -57.15 14.49 -27.18
N PHE A 6 -56.37 15.47 -27.60
CA PHE A 6 -54.95 15.33 -27.99
C PHE A 6 -53.99 15.28 -26.78
N THR A 7 -54.46 14.82 -25.61
CA THR A 7 -53.69 14.86 -24.36
C THR A 7 -53.08 13.51 -23.96
N GLN A 8 -53.23 12.49 -24.79
CA GLN A 8 -52.88 11.10 -24.44
C GLN A 8 -51.71 10.56 -25.29
N GLY A 9 -50.77 11.43 -25.66
CA GLY A 9 -49.56 11.06 -26.41
C GLY A 9 -48.23 11.54 -25.80
N LEU A 10 -48.27 12.37 -24.75
CA LEU A 10 -47.07 13.04 -24.22
C LEU A 10 -46.64 12.54 -22.83
N LEU A 11 -47.10 11.36 -22.42
CA LEU A 11 -46.78 10.75 -21.11
C LEU A 11 -46.13 9.36 -21.24
N PHE A 12 -45.68 8.98 -22.43
CA PHE A 12 -44.99 7.71 -22.70
C PHE A 12 -43.53 7.89 -23.18
N ALA A 13 -42.95 9.09 -23.00
CA ALA A 13 -41.62 9.43 -23.49
C ALA A 13 -40.64 9.90 -22.40
N LEU A 14 -40.88 9.55 -21.14
CA LEU A 14 -39.98 9.86 -20.01
C LEU A 14 -39.63 8.63 -19.16
N PHE A 15 -39.63 7.44 -19.78
CA PHE A 15 -39.01 6.25 -19.22
C PHE A 15 -37.75 5.89 -20.02
N PHE A 16 -36.92 6.91 -20.34
CA PHE A 16 -35.56 6.65 -20.80
C PHE A 16 -34.76 6.31 -19.54
N CYS A 17 -34.76 5.02 -19.21
CA CYS A 17 -33.91 4.42 -18.21
C CYS A 17 -32.48 4.92 -18.46
N ALA A 18 -31.97 5.79 -17.58
CA ALA A 18 -30.56 6.13 -17.57
C ALA A 18 -29.82 4.83 -17.27
N ALA A 19 -29.39 4.13 -18.32
CA ALA A 19 -28.47 3.03 -18.21
C ALA A 19 -27.16 3.62 -17.70
N SER A 20 -27.03 3.70 -16.38
CA SER A 20 -25.75 3.88 -15.72
C SER A 20 -24.91 2.69 -16.15
N GLN A 21 -24.07 2.88 -17.17
CA GLN A 21 -23.08 1.87 -17.52
C GLN A 21 -22.25 1.64 -16.26
N PRO A 22 -22.11 0.39 -15.79
CA PRO A 22 -21.25 0.11 -14.67
C PRO A 22 -19.85 0.61 -15.03
N LEU A 23 -19.27 1.46 -14.18
CA LEU A 23 -17.87 1.80 -14.30
C LEU A 23 -17.10 0.49 -14.11
N HIS A 24 -16.54 -0.04 -15.20
CA HIS A 24 -15.70 -1.23 -15.18
C HIS A 24 -14.38 -0.85 -14.50
N ALA A 25 -14.33 -1.05 -13.20
CA ALA A 25 -13.18 -0.81 -12.36
C ALA A 25 -13.17 -1.84 -11.24
N VAL A 26 -12.00 -2.43 -10.99
CA VAL A 26 -11.81 -3.36 -9.87
C VAL A 26 -12.26 -2.69 -8.57
N GLN A 27 -13.20 -3.32 -7.89
CA GLN A 27 -13.69 -2.88 -6.59
C GLN A 27 -12.73 -3.36 -5.49
N PHE A 28 -11.68 -2.58 -5.26
CA PHE A 28 -10.76 -2.86 -4.16
C PHE A 28 -11.39 -2.52 -2.82
N VAL A 29 -11.41 -3.51 -1.91
CA VAL A 29 -11.80 -3.28 -0.52
C VAL A 29 -10.61 -2.67 0.23
N ARG A 30 -10.87 -1.68 1.09
CA ARG A 30 -9.87 -1.11 1.99
C ARG A 30 -9.82 -1.91 3.29
N LEU A 31 -8.80 -2.75 3.42
CA LEU A 31 -8.55 -3.57 4.60
C LEU A 31 -7.03 -3.64 4.80
N SER A 32 -6.59 -3.76 6.05
CA SER A 32 -5.23 -4.21 6.34
C SER A 32 -5.01 -5.65 5.83
N LEU A 33 -3.76 -6.06 5.65
CA LEU A 33 -3.44 -7.42 5.23
C LEU A 33 -4.03 -8.48 6.18
N ALA A 34 -4.01 -8.22 7.49
CA ALA A 34 -4.54 -9.13 8.49
C ALA A 34 -6.06 -9.31 8.35
N GLU A 35 -6.80 -8.19 8.26
CA GLU A 35 -8.26 -8.21 8.05
C GLU A 35 -8.63 -8.86 6.70
N ALA A 36 -7.87 -8.56 5.65
CA ALA A 36 -8.05 -9.13 4.33
C ALA A 36 -7.91 -10.65 4.34
N LYS A 37 -6.90 -11.20 5.03
CA LYS A 37 -6.70 -12.65 5.16
C LYS A 37 -7.86 -13.31 5.90
N VAL A 38 -8.31 -12.73 7.01
CA VAL A 38 -9.47 -13.23 7.77
C VAL A 38 -10.72 -13.22 6.89
N ARG A 39 -10.97 -12.13 6.18
CA ARG A 39 -12.15 -11.99 5.32
C ARG A 39 -12.12 -12.95 4.13
N ALA A 40 -10.97 -13.15 3.51
CA ALA A 40 -10.79 -14.10 2.41
C ALA A 40 -11.08 -15.54 2.85
N ALA A 41 -10.60 -15.94 4.03
CA ALA A 41 -10.88 -17.24 4.63
C ALA A 41 -12.38 -17.45 4.90
N GLN A 42 -13.07 -16.43 5.45
CA GLN A 42 -14.53 -16.49 5.67
C GLN A 42 -15.31 -16.64 4.36
N LEU A 43 -14.85 -15.98 3.30
CA LEU A 43 -15.48 -16.04 1.98
C LEU A 43 -15.12 -17.28 1.17
N GLN A 44 -14.16 -18.10 1.63
CA GLN A 44 -13.58 -19.22 0.87
C GLN A 44 -13.11 -18.76 -0.53
N ARG A 45 -12.44 -17.61 -0.57
CA ARG A 45 -11.89 -17.00 -1.79
C ARG A 45 -10.41 -16.75 -1.60
N PRO A 46 -9.59 -16.90 -2.66
CA PRO A 46 -8.21 -16.43 -2.61
C PRO A 46 -8.21 -14.90 -2.49
N LEU A 47 -7.13 -14.38 -1.91
CA LEU A 47 -6.93 -12.95 -1.69
C LEU A 47 -5.94 -12.42 -2.72
N PHE A 48 -6.34 -11.38 -3.45
CA PHE A 48 -5.46 -10.59 -4.31
C PHE A 48 -5.12 -9.28 -3.61
N VAL A 49 -3.84 -9.02 -3.39
CA VAL A 49 -3.34 -7.78 -2.75
C VAL A 49 -2.47 -7.02 -3.75
N ASN A 50 -2.80 -5.76 -3.99
CA ASN A 50 -1.99 -4.83 -4.75
C ASN A 50 -1.39 -3.76 -3.82
N PHE A 51 -0.07 -3.79 -3.61
CA PHE A 51 0.66 -2.73 -2.94
C PHE A 51 0.96 -1.60 -3.91
N HIS A 52 0.67 -0.36 -3.52
CA HIS A 52 0.86 0.83 -4.34
C HIS A 52 1.28 2.04 -3.51
N ALA A 53 1.55 3.15 -4.21
CA ALA A 53 1.63 4.49 -3.64
C ALA A 53 1.20 5.52 -4.67
N ASN A 54 0.73 6.69 -4.24
CA ASN A 54 0.26 7.74 -5.16
C ASN A 54 1.38 8.34 -6.03
N TRP A 55 2.65 8.28 -5.59
CA TRP A 55 3.79 8.77 -6.37
C TRP A 55 4.32 7.75 -7.40
N CYS A 56 3.87 6.50 -7.33
CA CYS A 56 4.30 5.41 -8.18
C CYS A 56 3.63 5.50 -9.57
N LEU A 57 4.37 6.03 -10.56
CA LEU A 57 3.86 6.17 -11.93
C LEU A 57 3.41 4.85 -12.56
N PRO A 58 4.16 3.73 -12.45
CA PRO A 58 3.68 2.47 -13.01
C PRO A 58 2.43 1.93 -12.30
N CYS A 59 2.24 2.23 -11.01
CA CYS A 59 1.01 1.92 -10.28
C CYS A 59 -0.19 2.69 -10.86
N GLN A 60 -0.02 4.01 -11.09
CA GLN A 60 -1.07 4.84 -11.73
C GLN A 60 -1.36 4.36 -13.16
N TRP A 61 -0.34 3.89 -13.87
CA TRP A 61 -0.55 3.29 -15.19
C TRP A 61 -1.42 2.04 -15.09
N MET A 62 -1.16 1.13 -14.15
CA MET A 62 -2.02 -0.05 -13.93
C MET A 62 -3.43 0.34 -13.50
N ASP A 63 -3.59 1.37 -12.67
CA ASP A 63 -4.90 1.89 -12.28
C ASP A 63 -5.73 2.31 -13.49
N ASN A 64 -5.11 2.87 -14.53
CA ASN A 64 -5.81 3.37 -15.71
C ASN A 64 -5.92 2.37 -16.87
N ASN A 65 -5.05 1.35 -16.93
CA ASN A 65 -4.95 0.45 -18.10
C ASN A 65 -5.20 -1.02 -17.78
N THR A 66 -5.03 -1.42 -16.52
CA THR A 66 -5.15 -2.82 -16.08
C THR A 66 -6.39 -3.01 -15.22
N PHE A 67 -6.57 -2.17 -14.20
CA PHE A 67 -7.68 -2.30 -13.25
C PHE A 67 -9.00 -1.67 -13.73
N LEU A 68 -8.99 -0.95 -14.87
CA LEU A 68 -10.19 -0.52 -15.59
C LEU A 68 -10.63 -1.50 -16.68
N ASP A 69 -9.86 -2.56 -16.94
CA ASP A 69 -10.27 -3.56 -17.93
C ASP A 69 -11.48 -4.36 -17.42
N PRO A 70 -12.58 -4.47 -18.20
CA PRO A 70 -13.77 -5.19 -17.77
C PRO A 70 -13.50 -6.66 -17.42
N ASN A 71 -12.64 -7.36 -18.16
CA ASN A 71 -12.37 -8.76 -17.91
C ASN A 71 -11.60 -8.94 -16.59
N VAL A 72 -10.64 -8.07 -16.31
CA VAL A 72 -9.92 -8.06 -15.03
C VAL A 72 -10.87 -7.74 -13.88
N SER A 73 -11.66 -6.68 -14.03
CA SER A 73 -12.64 -6.23 -13.03
C SER A 73 -13.65 -7.33 -12.67
N ASP A 74 -14.28 -7.91 -13.68
CA ASP A 74 -15.30 -8.95 -13.50
C ASP A 74 -14.68 -10.22 -12.92
N TYR A 75 -13.49 -10.61 -13.40
CA TYR A 75 -12.82 -11.81 -12.91
C TYR A 75 -12.42 -11.69 -11.44
N LEU A 76 -11.83 -10.56 -11.03
CA LEU A 76 -11.50 -10.30 -9.63
C LEU A 76 -12.78 -10.27 -8.77
N SER A 77 -13.80 -9.55 -9.20
CA SER A 77 -15.07 -9.39 -8.47
C SER A 77 -15.78 -10.71 -8.21
N LEU A 78 -15.69 -11.67 -9.15
CA LEU A 78 -16.28 -13.00 -9.01
C LEU A 78 -15.40 -13.99 -8.23
N ASN A 79 -14.08 -13.91 -8.37
CA ASN A 79 -13.18 -14.99 -7.93
C ASN A 79 -12.33 -14.66 -6.71
N TYR A 80 -11.95 -13.40 -6.50
CA TYR A 80 -10.98 -13.00 -5.48
C TYR A 80 -11.54 -11.98 -4.50
N LEU A 81 -11.12 -12.01 -3.23
CA LEU A 81 -11.17 -10.79 -2.44
C LEU A 81 -10.02 -9.90 -2.91
N ALA A 82 -10.30 -8.76 -3.52
CA ALA A 82 -9.28 -7.83 -4.01
C ALA A 82 -9.08 -6.68 -3.01
N VAL A 83 -7.84 -6.47 -2.57
CA VAL A 83 -7.44 -5.41 -1.64
C VAL A 83 -6.29 -4.62 -2.24
N LYS A 84 -6.31 -3.32 -2.01
CA LYS A 84 -5.26 -2.39 -2.44
C LYS A 84 -4.72 -1.67 -1.21
N ILE A 85 -3.40 -1.74 -1.00
CA ILE A 85 -2.72 -1.27 0.22
C ILE A 85 -1.74 -0.16 -0.15
N ASP A 86 -1.93 1.02 0.44
CA ASP A 86 -1.05 2.17 0.25
C ASP A 86 0.13 2.09 1.22
N VAL A 87 1.35 2.00 0.68
CA VAL A 87 2.58 1.89 1.49
C VAL A 87 3.06 3.21 2.09
N ASP A 88 2.41 4.34 1.73
CA ASP A 88 2.67 5.62 2.39
C ASP A 88 1.98 5.72 3.77
N GLU A 89 1.06 4.80 4.09
CA GLU A 89 0.43 4.66 5.41
C GLU A 89 1.27 3.77 6.36
N VAL A 90 1.22 4.01 7.68
CA VAL A 90 1.98 3.21 8.66
C VAL A 90 1.60 1.73 8.58
N GLN A 91 0.30 1.41 8.56
CA GLN A 91 -0.16 0.03 8.45
C GLN A 91 0.21 -0.60 7.11
N GLY A 92 0.07 0.14 6.01
CA GLY A 92 0.44 -0.38 4.69
C GLY A 92 1.94 -0.61 4.53
N TYR A 93 2.78 0.22 5.16
CA TYR A 93 4.22 -0.01 5.23
C TYR A 93 4.56 -1.26 6.07
N ALA A 94 3.87 -1.46 7.20
CA ALA A 94 4.03 -2.69 7.98
C ALA A 94 3.57 -3.94 7.20
N ASP A 95 2.48 -3.83 6.42
CA ASP A 95 1.95 -4.93 5.61
C ASP A 95 2.90 -5.29 4.46
N LYS A 96 3.49 -4.30 3.77
CA LYS A 96 4.50 -4.57 2.73
C LYS A 96 5.73 -5.23 3.34
N GLU A 97 6.09 -4.87 4.57
CA GLU A 97 7.19 -5.50 5.29
C GLU A 97 6.87 -6.95 5.68
N ALA A 98 5.67 -7.23 6.17
CA ALA A 98 5.23 -8.59 6.47
C ALA A 98 5.29 -9.50 5.21
N CYS A 99 5.04 -8.93 4.03
CA CYS A 99 5.14 -9.63 2.75
C CYS A 99 6.55 -9.63 2.13
N GLY A 100 7.47 -8.80 2.64
CA GLY A 100 8.80 -8.60 2.07
C GLY A 100 8.78 -7.99 0.66
N VAL A 101 7.82 -7.10 0.39
CA VAL A 101 7.71 -6.34 -0.86
C VAL A 101 8.81 -5.29 -0.93
N LYS A 102 9.52 -5.22 -2.06
CA LYS A 102 10.68 -4.33 -2.25
C LYS A 102 10.43 -3.27 -3.33
N PHE A 103 9.61 -3.58 -4.33
CA PHE A 103 9.31 -2.69 -5.45
C PHE A 103 7.81 -2.46 -5.60
N LEU A 104 7.43 -1.35 -6.25
CA LEU A 104 6.05 -1.04 -6.60
C LEU A 104 5.88 -0.93 -8.13
N PRO A 105 4.71 -1.30 -8.67
CA PRO A 105 3.61 -1.99 -8.01
C PRO A 105 4.01 -3.41 -7.59
N SER A 106 3.30 -3.98 -6.61
CA SER A 106 3.50 -5.36 -6.17
C SER A 106 2.17 -6.06 -5.97
N MET A 107 1.93 -7.12 -6.74
CA MET A 107 0.72 -7.92 -6.67
C MET A 107 1.03 -9.29 -6.07
N LEU A 108 0.30 -9.65 -5.02
CA LEU A 108 0.40 -10.94 -4.36
C LEU A 108 -0.94 -11.65 -4.43
N VAL A 109 -0.90 -12.96 -4.66
CA VAL A 109 -2.05 -13.83 -4.44
C VAL A 109 -1.78 -14.68 -3.20
N PHE A 110 -2.77 -14.75 -2.32
CA PHE A 110 -2.80 -15.67 -1.20
C PHE A 110 -3.92 -16.68 -1.43
N ASN A 111 -3.70 -17.92 -0.98
CA ASN A 111 -4.80 -18.86 -0.85
C ASN A 111 -5.74 -18.45 0.31
N ALA A 112 -6.89 -19.12 0.43
CA ALA A 112 -7.86 -18.86 1.48
C ALA A 112 -7.34 -19.15 2.90
N SER A 113 -6.22 -19.87 3.06
CA SER A 113 -5.52 -20.04 4.35
C SER A 113 -4.58 -18.86 4.68
N GLY A 114 -4.45 -17.87 3.80
CA GLY A 114 -3.60 -16.70 4.02
C GLY A 114 -2.12 -16.92 3.71
N ILE A 115 -1.77 -17.99 2.98
CA ILE A 115 -0.40 -18.30 2.52
C ILE A 115 -0.20 -17.70 1.12
N VAL A 116 0.92 -16.99 0.92
CA VAL A 116 1.28 -16.43 -0.39
C VAL A 116 1.54 -17.56 -1.38
N VAL A 117 0.86 -17.56 -2.52
CA VAL A 117 1.04 -18.55 -3.59
C VAL A 117 1.89 -18.00 -4.74
N VAL A 118 1.79 -16.69 -5.01
CA VAL A 118 2.61 -16.03 -6.01
C VAL A 118 2.77 -14.54 -5.70
N ARG A 119 3.84 -13.96 -6.24
CA ARG A 119 4.17 -12.55 -6.17
C ARG A 119 4.69 -12.06 -7.53
N TYR A 120 4.28 -10.87 -7.92
CA TYR A 120 4.82 -10.12 -9.05
C TYR A 120 5.13 -8.69 -8.59
N GLU A 121 6.39 -8.27 -8.67
CA GLU A 121 6.83 -6.91 -8.32
C GLU A 121 7.19 -6.13 -9.60
N GLU A 122 6.24 -6.11 -10.54
CA GLU A 122 6.39 -5.51 -11.87
C GLU A 122 5.06 -4.97 -12.38
N THR A 123 5.08 -4.18 -13.45
CA THR A 123 3.87 -3.69 -14.11
C THR A 123 3.28 -4.78 -14.99
N LEU A 124 2.00 -5.07 -14.83
CA LEU A 124 1.28 -6.03 -15.67
C LEU A 124 0.17 -5.31 -16.44
N ASP A 125 0.06 -5.59 -17.74
CA ASP A 125 -1.12 -5.23 -18.51
C ASP A 125 -2.33 -6.11 -18.15
N ALA A 126 -3.51 -5.75 -18.67
CA ALA A 126 -4.76 -6.46 -18.39
C ALA A 126 -4.72 -7.95 -18.74
N GLY A 127 -4.15 -8.31 -19.90
CA GLY A 127 -4.09 -9.70 -20.36
C GLY A 127 -3.12 -10.54 -19.53
N GLN A 128 -1.97 -9.98 -19.17
CA GLN A 128 -1.00 -10.60 -18.28
C GLN A 128 -1.59 -10.85 -16.89
N LEU A 129 -2.23 -9.83 -16.30
CA LEU A 129 -2.87 -9.98 -15.00
C LEU A 129 -4.02 -11.00 -15.03
N LEU A 130 -4.87 -10.97 -16.06
CA LEU A 130 -5.96 -11.93 -16.19
C LEU A 130 -5.43 -13.38 -16.29
N THR A 131 -4.38 -13.60 -17.08
CA THR A 131 -3.73 -14.92 -17.22
C THR A 131 -3.18 -15.42 -15.88
N LEU A 132 -2.53 -14.54 -15.12
CA LEU A 132 -2.04 -14.82 -13.78
C LEU A 132 -3.20 -15.20 -12.84
N LEU A 133 -4.26 -14.38 -12.80
CA LEU A 133 -5.40 -14.61 -11.93
C LEU A 133 -6.09 -15.94 -12.26
N GLN A 134 -6.20 -16.31 -13.54
CA GLN A 134 -6.74 -17.59 -13.94
C GLN A 134 -5.86 -18.77 -13.52
N ARG A 135 -4.54 -18.65 -13.69
CA ARG A 135 -3.57 -19.68 -13.32
C ARG A 135 -3.64 -20.06 -11.83
N TYR A 136 -3.78 -19.07 -10.95
CA TYR A 136 -3.76 -19.30 -9.49
C TYR A 136 -5.16 -19.48 -8.88
N ASN A 137 -6.21 -19.45 -9.69
CA ASN A 137 -7.57 -19.72 -9.26
C ASN A 137 -7.88 -21.22 -9.26
N THR A 138 -7.19 -21.99 -8.42
CA THR A 138 -7.38 -23.44 -8.30
C THR A 138 -8.24 -23.81 -7.09
N PRO A 139 -8.88 -25.00 -7.06
CA PRO A 139 -9.64 -25.47 -5.89
C PRO A 139 -8.82 -25.45 -4.59
N GLU A 140 -7.54 -25.79 -4.65
CA GLU A 140 -6.63 -25.82 -3.50
C GLU A 140 -6.43 -24.42 -2.91
N ASN A 141 -6.42 -23.40 -3.76
CA ASN A 141 -6.25 -22.01 -3.31
C ASN A 141 -7.55 -21.39 -2.75
N ARG A 142 -8.70 -22.03 -2.97
CA ARG A 142 -10.02 -21.57 -2.49
C ARG A 142 -10.40 -22.12 -1.13
N VAL A 143 -9.88 -23.29 -0.77
CA VAL A 143 -10.21 -23.95 0.49
C VAL A 143 -9.23 -23.46 1.55
N ALA A 144 -9.75 -22.81 2.58
CA ALA A 144 -8.98 -22.63 3.80
C ALA A 144 -8.82 -24.03 4.41
N GLN A 145 -7.64 -24.64 4.27
CA GLN A 145 -7.37 -25.90 4.96
C GLN A 145 -7.66 -25.65 6.45
N ARG A 146 -8.50 -26.51 7.05
CA ARG A 146 -8.74 -26.48 8.49
C ARG A 146 -7.37 -26.37 9.16
N PRO A 147 -7.16 -25.43 10.08
CA PRO A 147 -5.87 -25.33 10.74
C PRO A 147 -5.55 -26.71 11.29
N LEU A 148 -4.44 -27.30 10.83
CA LEU A 148 -3.79 -28.34 11.61
C LEU A 148 -3.62 -27.70 12.97
N VAL A 149 -4.30 -28.24 13.98
CA VAL A 149 -4.19 -27.79 15.36
C VAL A 149 -2.70 -27.86 15.70
N MET A 150 -1.99 -26.73 15.57
CA MET A 150 -0.69 -26.60 16.18
C MET A 150 -0.99 -26.57 17.67
N ASN A 151 -0.59 -27.64 18.33
CA ASN A 151 -0.67 -27.79 19.77
C ASN A 151 0.26 -26.72 20.37
N VAL A 152 -0.28 -25.54 20.70
CA VAL A 152 0.46 -24.48 21.38
C VAL A 152 0.48 -24.81 22.87
N ASN A 153 1.30 -25.81 23.21
CA ASN A 153 1.85 -25.92 24.55
C ASN A 153 3.29 -25.41 24.47
N HIS A 154 3.59 -24.41 25.31
CA HIS A 154 4.89 -23.77 25.50
C HIS A 154 5.38 -22.82 24.40
N ILE A 155 5.08 -21.53 24.56
CA ILE A 155 6.01 -20.45 24.99
C ILE A 155 5.20 -19.16 24.90
N SER A 156 4.56 -18.78 26.00
CA SER A 156 4.12 -17.41 26.22
C SER A 156 5.37 -16.57 26.52
N SER A 157 6.03 -16.09 25.47
CA SER A 157 6.93 -14.95 25.58
C SER A 157 6.08 -13.69 25.46
N PRO A 158 6.15 -12.74 26.41
CA PRO A 158 5.43 -11.50 26.30
C PRO A 158 5.96 -10.76 25.07
N VAL A 159 5.05 -10.38 24.18
CA VAL A 159 5.32 -9.26 23.28
C VAL A 159 5.56 -8.08 24.21
N GLN A 160 6.83 -7.68 24.32
CA GLN A 160 7.19 -6.48 25.03
C GLN A 160 6.74 -5.31 24.15
N GLU A 161 5.51 -4.88 24.40
CA GLU A 161 5.04 -3.56 24.10
C GLU A 161 6.03 -2.61 24.79
N ASN A 162 6.97 -2.04 24.03
CA ASN A 162 7.77 -0.93 24.51
C ASN A 162 6.86 0.31 24.59
N ILE A 163 5.96 0.29 25.57
CA ILE A 163 5.30 1.48 26.09
C ILE A 163 6.36 2.20 26.92
N ALA A 164 7.08 3.13 26.29
CA ALA A 164 7.65 4.25 27.02
C ALA A 164 6.49 5.13 27.52
N PRO A 165 6.64 5.78 28.69
CA PRO A 165 5.52 6.19 29.53
C PRO A 165 4.61 7.18 28.83
N ASN A 166 3.32 7.02 29.12
CA ASN A 166 2.24 7.93 28.81
C ASN A 166 2.60 9.36 29.26
N LEU A 167 3.20 10.14 28.36
CA LEU A 167 3.13 11.58 28.36
C LEU A 167 1.94 11.90 27.47
N SER A 168 0.85 12.25 28.15
CA SER A 168 -0.40 12.72 27.61
C SER A 168 -0.20 13.70 26.46
N ALA A 169 -1.07 13.53 25.46
CA ALA A 169 -1.34 14.44 24.37
C ALA A 169 -1.22 15.91 24.78
N ASP A 170 -0.37 16.63 24.05
CA ASP A 170 -0.71 17.95 23.57
C ASP A 170 -0.40 17.97 22.07
N ALA A 171 -1.48 17.96 21.28
CA ALA A 171 -1.47 18.20 19.86
C ALA A 171 -1.06 19.65 19.63
N ASP A 172 0.17 19.87 19.17
CA ASP A 172 0.58 21.18 18.66
C ASP A 172 1.63 20.99 17.54
N ASP A 173 1.17 20.40 16.43
CA ASP A 173 1.88 20.27 15.15
C ASP A 173 1.95 21.64 14.44
N ASP A 174 2.40 22.68 15.14
CA ASP A 174 2.71 23.99 14.56
C ASP A 174 4.00 23.87 13.72
N PRO A 175 3.95 24.09 12.39
CA PRO A 175 5.11 24.04 11.51
C PRO A 175 6.28 24.91 11.99
N ALA A 176 6.00 26.03 12.67
CA ALA A 176 7.04 26.92 13.20
C ALA A 176 7.77 26.35 14.42
N LYS A 177 7.05 25.62 15.30
CA LYS A 177 7.64 24.89 16.42
C LYS A 177 8.45 23.69 15.92
N LEU A 178 7.97 23.04 14.86
CA LEU A 178 8.63 21.93 14.19
C LEU A 178 9.98 22.36 13.55
N ASP A 179 10.03 23.50 12.86
CA ASP A 179 11.27 24.06 12.32
C ASP A 179 12.26 24.51 13.41
N ALA A 180 11.75 25.00 14.54
CA ALA A 180 12.57 25.31 15.71
C ALA A 180 13.23 24.05 16.30
N GLN A 181 12.50 22.93 16.37
CA GLN A 181 13.03 21.65 16.83
C GLN A 181 14.11 21.10 15.89
N ARG A 182 13.92 21.20 14.57
CA ARG A 182 14.92 20.79 13.56
C ARG A 182 16.21 21.60 13.66
N ARG A 183 16.09 22.91 13.84
CA ARG A 183 17.24 23.80 14.07
C ARG A 183 17.99 23.43 15.36
N ARG A 184 17.27 23.11 16.44
CA ARG A 184 17.89 22.67 17.70
C ARG A 184 18.68 21.37 17.56
N LEU A 185 18.21 20.45 16.72
CA LEU A 185 18.84 19.14 16.50
C LEU A 185 19.87 19.14 15.34
N ASN A 186 20.15 20.29 14.73
CA ASN A 186 21.01 20.43 13.54
C ASN A 186 20.59 19.53 12.36
N LEU A 187 19.30 19.26 12.21
CA LEU A 187 18.81 18.45 11.09
C LEU A 187 18.74 19.29 9.80
N PRO A 188 19.03 18.69 8.62
CA PRO A 188 18.83 19.35 7.33
C PRO A 188 17.39 19.83 7.14
N THR A 189 17.24 21.03 6.56
CA THR A 189 15.95 21.57 6.14
C THR A 189 15.41 20.75 4.97
N PRO A 190 14.14 20.31 5.02
CA PRO A 190 13.55 19.58 3.90
C PRO A 190 13.47 20.48 2.65
N PRO A 191 13.65 19.92 1.45
CA PRO A 191 13.46 20.68 0.22
C PRO A 191 12.00 21.17 0.12
N PRO A 192 11.76 22.34 -0.52
CA PRO A 192 10.41 22.87 -0.66
C PRO A 192 9.54 21.92 -1.53
N PRO A 193 8.23 21.81 -1.23
CA PRO A 193 7.32 20.95 -1.97
C PRO A 193 7.32 21.32 -3.46
N GLY A 194 7.56 20.33 -4.35
CA GLY A 194 7.45 20.53 -5.79
C GLY A 194 8.70 21.03 -6.53
N SER A 195 9.89 20.97 -5.93
CA SER A 195 11.13 21.25 -6.68
C SER A 195 11.35 20.19 -7.78
N PRO A 196 11.40 20.57 -9.08
CA PRO A 196 11.59 19.60 -10.16
C PRO A 196 13.07 19.20 -10.23
N GLY A 197 13.44 18.23 -9.40
CA GLY A 197 14.70 17.49 -9.53
C GLY A 197 14.55 16.34 -10.52
N ILE A 198 15.67 15.91 -11.12
CA ILE A 198 15.77 14.58 -11.73
C ILE A 198 15.34 13.58 -10.65
N ARG A 199 14.29 12.79 -10.89
CA ARG A 199 13.82 11.78 -9.93
C ARG A 199 14.96 10.81 -9.65
N LYS A 200 15.57 10.92 -8.48
CA LYS A 200 16.68 10.04 -8.09
C LYS A 200 16.09 8.86 -7.32
N LEU A 201 16.77 7.73 -7.35
CA LEU A 201 16.30 6.59 -6.57
C LEU A 201 16.71 6.73 -5.10
N GLY A 202 15.79 6.37 -4.23
CA GLY A 202 15.97 6.30 -2.78
C GLY A 202 15.53 4.95 -2.23
N VAL A 203 15.83 4.73 -0.96
CA VAL A 203 15.41 3.55 -0.21
C VAL A 203 14.64 4.03 1.02
N GLN A 204 13.32 3.81 1.02
CA GLN A 204 12.48 4.12 2.16
C GLN A 204 12.66 3.06 3.25
N LEU A 205 12.98 3.54 4.45
CA LEU A 205 13.38 2.77 5.64
C LEU A 205 12.26 2.65 6.68
N GLY A 206 11.21 3.47 6.58
CA GLY A 206 10.11 3.48 7.53
C GLY A 206 9.08 4.55 7.22
N VAL A 207 7.91 4.40 7.83
CA VAL A 207 6.82 5.38 7.88
C VAL A 207 6.40 5.55 9.33
N PHE A 208 6.29 6.79 9.78
CA PHE A 208 6.01 7.12 11.17
C PHE A 208 4.91 8.18 11.26
N SER A 209 4.06 8.09 12.27
CA SER A 209 3.07 9.12 12.60
C SER A 209 3.60 10.15 13.60
N SER A 210 4.78 9.93 14.19
CA SER A 210 5.41 10.83 15.15
C SER A 210 6.80 11.25 14.68
N TYR A 211 7.04 12.55 14.68
CA TYR A 211 8.34 13.11 14.32
C TYR A 211 9.45 12.77 15.34
N GLU A 212 9.11 12.57 16.61
CA GLU A 212 10.10 12.19 17.62
C GLU A 212 10.71 10.82 17.35
N GLN A 213 9.87 9.85 16.95
CA GLN A 213 10.32 8.52 16.54
C GLN A 213 11.24 8.58 15.31
N VAL A 214 10.98 9.51 14.40
CA VAL A 214 11.80 9.73 13.19
C VAL A 214 13.24 10.12 13.57
N ILE A 215 13.42 11.03 14.52
CA ILE A 215 14.77 11.52 14.90
C ILE A 215 15.66 10.37 15.39
N GLN A 216 15.13 9.51 16.26
CA GLN A 216 15.87 8.37 16.80
C GLN A 216 16.28 7.40 15.69
N GLN A 217 15.38 7.17 14.73
CA GLN A 217 15.64 6.27 13.60
C GLN A 217 16.65 6.84 12.60
N VAL A 218 16.57 8.14 12.29
CA VAL A 218 17.58 8.81 11.44
C VAL A 218 18.98 8.63 12.02
N GLN A 219 19.16 8.92 13.32
CA GLN A 219 20.45 8.77 13.99
C GLN A 219 20.97 7.32 13.94
N PHE A 220 20.09 6.34 14.13
CA PHE A 220 20.45 4.93 14.01
C PHE A 220 20.97 4.60 12.60
N PHE A 221 20.22 4.97 11.56
CA PHE A 221 20.57 4.63 10.18
C PHE A 221 21.81 5.37 9.68
N GLU A 222 21.95 6.66 9.97
CA GLU A 222 23.11 7.45 9.55
C GLU A 222 24.39 6.93 10.21
N LYS A 223 24.34 6.64 11.52
CA LYS A 223 25.48 6.08 12.26
C LYS A 223 25.85 4.69 11.77
N LYS A 224 24.87 3.83 11.50
CA LYS A 224 25.10 2.42 11.14
C LYS A 224 25.54 2.24 9.70
N PHE A 225 24.98 3.01 8.77
CA PHE A 225 25.19 2.82 7.33
C PHE A 225 25.98 3.93 6.67
N ASN A 226 26.38 4.97 7.41
CA ASN A 226 27.17 6.10 6.92
C ASN A 226 26.58 6.72 5.64
N LYS A 227 25.25 6.85 5.60
CA LYS A 227 24.48 7.38 4.46
C LYS A 227 23.44 8.35 4.99
N PRO A 228 23.31 9.56 4.41
CA PRO A 228 22.29 10.52 4.82
C PRO A 228 20.88 9.94 4.69
N VAL A 229 20.04 10.24 5.68
CA VAL A 229 18.62 9.88 5.67
C VAL A 229 17.77 11.15 5.59
N ASN A 230 16.95 11.22 4.55
CA ASN A 230 16.02 12.32 4.34
C ASN A 230 14.68 12.00 5.00
N ILE A 231 14.00 13.04 5.49
CA ILE A 231 12.65 12.93 6.02
C ILE A 231 11.73 13.67 5.06
N SER A 232 10.80 12.96 4.43
CA SER A 232 9.68 13.56 3.71
C SER A 232 8.40 13.44 4.53
N SER A 233 7.51 14.43 4.48
CA SER A 233 6.20 14.37 5.11
C SER A 233 5.10 14.32 4.04
N ARG A 234 4.06 13.52 4.26
CA ARG A 234 2.84 13.53 3.44
C ARG A 234 1.61 13.61 4.32
N LEU A 235 0.68 14.48 3.96
CA LEU A 235 -0.65 14.54 4.57
C LEU A 235 -1.55 13.52 3.88
N TYR A 236 -2.16 12.64 4.67
CA TYR A 236 -3.10 11.65 4.17
C TYR A 236 -4.26 11.49 5.16
N ASN A 237 -5.50 11.64 4.68
CA ASN A 237 -6.72 11.63 5.49
C ASN A 237 -6.66 12.53 6.75
N GLY A 238 -6.01 13.69 6.65
CA GLY A 238 -5.88 14.64 7.76
C GLY A 238 -4.77 14.30 8.76
N GLN A 239 -4.02 13.21 8.55
CA GLN A 239 -2.87 12.82 9.36
C GLN A 239 -1.56 12.99 8.58
N THR A 240 -0.55 13.55 9.23
CA THR A 240 0.79 13.65 8.66
C THR A 240 1.57 12.37 8.92
N TYR A 241 2.15 11.80 7.87
CA TYR A 241 3.08 10.68 7.94
C TYR A 241 4.47 11.13 7.50
N TYR A 242 5.49 10.66 8.20
CA TYR A 242 6.89 10.94 7.94
C TYR A 242 7.57 9.69 7.38
N HIS A 243 8.18 9.81 6.20
CA HIS A 243 8.88 8.75 5.50
C HIS A 243 10.39 8.99 5.62
N LEU A 244 11.12 7.99 6.09
CA LEU A 244 12.58 8.01 6.16
C LEU A 244 13.12 7.43 4.87
N ILE A 245 13.94 8.18 4.14
CA ILE A 245 14.45 7.77 2.84
C ILE A 245 15.96 7.97 2.79
N ALA A 246 16.70 6.88 2.76
CA ALA A 246 18.13 6.92 2.48
C ALA A 246 18.37 7.22 1.00
N GLY A 247 19.32 8.11 0.72
CA GLY A 247 19.66 8.51 -0.64
C GLY A 247 19.86 10.01 -0.81
N PRO A 248 19.92 10.49 -2.06
CA PRO A 248 19.78 9.71 -3.29
C PRO A 248 20.94 8.73 -3.53
N PHE A 249 20.72 7.76 -4.43
CA PHE A 249 21.77 6.90 -4.98
C PHE A 249 22.06 7.29 -6.42
N ASP A 250 23.35 7.44 -6.77
CA ASP A 250 23.74 7.88 -8.11
C ASP A 250 23.76 6.72 -9.11
N THR A 251 23.95 5.49 -8.64
CA THR A 251 23.94 4.28 -9.49
C THR A 251 23.14 3.14 -8.86
N PRO A 252 22.57 2.24 -9.68
CA PRO A 252 21.93 1.00 -9.18
C PRO A 252 22.86 0.15 -8.31
N ALA A 253 24.16 0.11 -8.63
CA ALA A 253 25.14 -0.67 -7.86
C ALA A 253 25.35 -0.14 -6.43
N GLN A 254 25.38 1.18 -6.26
CA GLN A 254 25.45 1.80 -4.92
C GLN A 254 24.21 1.46 -4.10
N MET A 255 23.02 1.57 -4.70
CA MET A 255 21.79 1.20 -4.02
C MET A 255 21.76 -0.29 -3.67
N GLN A 256 22.14 -1.17 -4.58
CA GLN A 256 22.16 -2.61 -4.33
C GLN A 256 23.10 -2.96 -3.17
N THR A 257 24.24 -2.29 -3.08
CA THR A 257 25.18 -2.45 -1.95
C THR A 257 24.51 -2.06 -0.63
N TYR A 258 23.77 -0.95 -0.61
CA TYR A 258 23.03 -0.50 0.57
C TYR A 258 21.88 -1.45 0.95
N LEU A 259 21.09 -1.91 -0.03
CA LEU A 259 20.03 -2.90 0.18
C LEU A 259 20.57 -4.21 0.75
N ASN A 260 21.73 -4.68 0.27
CA ASN A 260 22.40 -5.87 0.80
C ASN A 260 22.88 -5.64 2.25
N ALA A 261 23.32 -4.43 2.60
CA ALA A 261 23.67 -4.08 3.97
C ALA A 261 22.45 -4.10 4.90
N LEU A 262 21.32 -3.52 4.49
CA LEU A 262 20.06 -3.60 5.24
C LEU A 262 19.62 -5.04 5.45
N GLN A 263 19.65 -5.86 4.39
CA GLN A 263 19.22 -7.25 4.45
C GLN A 263 20.06 -8.09 5.42
N ARG A 264 21.39 -7.86 5.49
CA ARG A 264 22.26 -8.53 6.46
C ARG A 264 21.91 -8.22 7.91
N GLU A 265 21.34 -7.05 8.14
CA GLU A 265 20.89 -6.57 9.45
C GLU A 265 19.42 -6.94 9.75
N GLY A 266 18.77 -7.70 8.86
CA GLY A 266 17.35 -8.03 8.98
C GLY A 266 16.41 -6.84 8.77
N LEU A 267 16.91 -5.72 8.26
CA LEU A 267 16.13 -4.51 8.02
C LEU A 267 15.43 -4.58 6.67
N LYS A 268 14.14 -4.28 6.67
CA LYS A 268 13.30 -4.24 5.48
C LYS A 268 13.28 -2.83 4.91
N SER A 269 12.96 -2.72 3.63
CA SER A 269 13.00 -1.44 2.92
C SER A 269 12.06 -1.45 1.72
N LEU A 270 11.89 -0.30 1.09
CA LEU A 270 11.16 -0.14 -0.17
C LEU A 270 11.96 0.77 -1.09
N VAL A 271 12.10 0.42 -2.37
CA VAL A 271 12.73 1.31 -3.36
C VAL A 271 11.72 2.37 -3.79
N VAL A 272 12.14 3.64 -3.74
CA VAL A 272 11.27 4.80 -3.99
C VAL A 272 11.94 5.81 -4.92
N LEU A 273 11.13 6.73 -5.46
CA LEU A 273 11.62 7.89 -6.21
C LEU A 273 11.67 9.10 -5.27
N MET A 274 12.80 9.82 -5.31
CA MET A 274 13.09 11.06 -4.58
C MET A 274 13.09 12.26 -5.52
#